data_AF-A0A8D9B4C2-F1
#
_entry.id   AF-A0A8D9B4C2-F1
#
_cell.length_a   1.000
_cell.length_b   1.000
_cell.length_c   1.000
_cell.angle_alpha   90.00
_cell.angle_beta   90.00
_cell.angle_gamma   90.00
#
_symmetry.space_group_name_H-M   'P 1'
#
loop_
_entity.id
_entity.type
_entity.pdbx_description
1 polymer ?
#
loop_
_entity_poly.entity_id
_entity_poly.type
_entity_poly.pdbx_seq_one_letter_code
_entity_poly.pdbx_strand_id
1 'polypeptide(L)'
;MANVMAENIVIRPAVRTDCAEIFRLIKELAEFEKMPNKVKITQETLEKDGFESTPPMWKAFVAEVKEQDETKDGKRHLVGYALYFEFYSLIRGRALWLRDLYVEEIWRQHKVGQSLIRSVVKMTCL
;
A
#
# COMPACT_ATOMS: atom_id res chain seq x y z
N MET A 1 -2.93 -24.89 4.95
CA MET A 1 -3.69 -23.91 4.14
C MET A 1 -3.26 -22.47 4.42
N ALA A 2 -3.26 -21.97 5.68
CA ALA A 2 -2.86 -20.59 5.97
C ALA A 2 -1.40 -20.23 5.64
N ASN A 3 -0.48 -21.19 5.66
CA ASN A 3 0.95 -20.98 5.35
C ASN A 3 1.21 -20.80 3.85
N VAL A 4 0.40 -21.43 2.99
CA VAL A 4 0.56 -21.39 1.52
C VAL A 4 0.18 -20.02 0.96
N MET A 5 -0.86 -19.38 1.51
CA MET A 5 -1.26 -18.03 1.10
C MET A 5 -0.16 -17.00 1.38
N ALA A 6 0.44 -17.02 2.58
CA ALA A 6 1.49 -16.08 2.93
C ALA A 6 2.78 -16.26 2.08
N GLU A 7 3.12 -17.50 1.70
CA GLU A 7 4.29 -17.80 0.86
C GLU A 7 4.17 -17.23 -0.56
N ASN A 8 2.94 -17.02 -1.04
CA ASN A 8 2.62 -16.46 -2.35
C ASN A 8 2.52 -14.93 -2.35
N ILE A 9 2.86 -14.22 -1.26
CA ILE A 9 2.87 -12.76 -1.23
C ILE A 9 4.30 -12.20 -1.28
N VAL A 10 4.53 -11.21 -2.12
CA VAL A 10 5.73 -10.36 -2.14
C VAL A 10 5.38 -8.99 -1.58
N ILE A 11 6.18 -8.53 -0.61
CA ILE A 11 6.15 -7.13 -0.19
C ILE A 11 7.24 -6.37 -0.94
N ARG A 12 6.88 -5.32 -1.66
CA ARG A 12 7.82 -4.48 -2.40
C ARG A 12 7.40 -3.00 -2.40
N PRO A 13 8.31 -2.06 -2.67
CA PRO A 13 7.94 -0.68 -2.92
C PRO A 13 6.91 -0.58 -4.07
N ALA A 14 5.98 0.35 -3.93
CA ALA A 14 5.07 0.70 -5.00
C ALA A 14 5.83 1.34 -6.17
N VAL A 15 5.39 1.04 -7.40
CA VAL A 15 5.82 1.70 -8.63
C VAL A 15 4.63 2.41 -9.27
N ARG A 16 4.90 3.35 -10.19
CA ARG A 16 3.86 4.17 -10.84
C ARG A 16 2.70 3.34 -11.43
N THR A 17 3.01 2.19 -12.03
CA THR A 17 2.02 1.29 -12.63
C THR A 17 1.08 0.63 -11.61
N ASP A 18 1.39 0.67 -10.32
CA ASP A 18 0.54 0.13 -9.25
C ASP A 18 -0.59 1.10 -8.85
N CYS A 19 -0.57 2.37 -9.29
CA CYS A 19 -1.52 3.40 -8.84
C CYS A 19 -3.00 3.02 -9.06
N ALA A 20 -3.31 2.31 -10.16
CA ALA A 20 -4.67 1.83 -10.42
C ALA A 20 -5.16 0.86 -9.33
N GLU A 21 -4.32 -0.11 -8.96
CA GLU A 21 -4.65 -1.11 -7.93
C GLU A 21 -4.61 -0.51 -6.52
N ILE A 22 -3.66 0.38 -6.23
CA ILE A 22 -3.65 1.11 -4.94
C ILE A 22 -4.93 1.95 -4.81
N PHE A 23 -5.38 2.61 -5.88
CA PHE A 23 -6.62 3.38 -5.86
C PHE A 23 -7.86 2.51 -5.66
N ARG A 24 -7.89 1.29 -6.23
CA ARG A 24 -8.92 0.28 -5.94
C ARG A 24 -8.93 -0.07 -4.44
N LEU A 25 -7.78 -0.41 -3.87
CA LEU A 25 -7.65 -0.77 -2.45
C LEU A 25 -7.99 0.40 -1.51
N ILE A 26 -7.71 1.65 -1.90
CA ILE A 26 -8.14 2.85 -1.15
C ILE A 26 -9.66 2.95 -1.10
N LYS A 27 -10.35 2.68 -2.21
CA LYS A 27 -11.82 2.66 -2.24
C LYS A 27 -12.39 1.54 -1.38
N GLU A 28 -11.80 0.36 -1.42
CA GLU A 28 -12.20 -0.76 -0.55
C GLU A 28 -11.98 -0.46 0.94
N LEU A 29 -10.88 0.20 1.29
CA LEU A 29 -10.68 0.69 2.66
C LEU A 29 -11.78 1.70 3.05
N ALA A 30 -12.10 2.65 2.17
CA ALA A 30 -13.15 3.63 2.43
C ALA A 30 -14.54 2.99 2.58
N GLU A 31 -14.84 1.93 1.82
CA GLU A 31 -16.05 1.12 2.00
C GLU A 31 -16.04 0.39 3.35
N PHE A 32 -14.93 -0.26 3.72
CA PHE A 32 -14.75 -0.92 5.01
C PHE A 32 -14.95 0.04 6.20
N GLU A 33 -14.46 1.27 6.09
CA GLU A 33 -14.63 2.33 7.09
C GLU A 33 -16.02 2.98 7.08
N LYS A 34 -16.93 2.55 6.19
CA LYS A 34 -18.26 3.15 5.97
C LYS A 34 -18.20 4.62 5.54
N MET A 35 -17.18 4.98 4.77
CA MET A 35 -16.90 6.33 4.28
C MET A 35 -16.60 6.39 2.76
N PRO A 36 -17.35 5.71 1.88
CA PRO A 36 -17.01 5.59 0.45
C PRO A 36 -16.94 6.96 -0.27
N ASN A 37 -17.73 7.94 0.18
CA ASN A 37 -17.78 9.28 -0.42
C ASN A 37 -16.63 10.20 0.02
N LYS A 38 -15.72 9.76 0.89
CA LYS A 38 -14.59 10.56 1.37
C LYS A 38 -13.35 10.50 0.47
N VAL A 39 -13.27 9.56 -0.46
CA VAL A 39 -12.22 9.55 -1.48
C VAL A 39 -12.51 10.64 -2.51
N LYS A 40 -11.84 11.79 -2.38
CA LYS A 40 -12.05 12.97 -3.24
C LYS A 40 -11.05 13.10 -4.39
N ILE A 41 -9.94 12.39 -4.32
CA ILE A 41 -8.89 12.41 -5.35
C ILE A 41 -9.21 11.42 -6.48
N THR A 42 -8.61 11.64 -7.65
CA THR A 42 -8.61 10.66 -8.74
C THR A 42 -7.37 9.77 -8.68
N GLN A 43 -7.37 8.68 -9.45
CA GLN A 43 -6.16 7.87 -9.66
C GLN A 43 -5.01 8.71 -10.23
N GLU A 44 -5.30 9.62 -11.16
CA GLU A 44 -4.30 10.49 -11.77
C GLU A 44 -3.67 11.44 -10.75
N THR A 45 -4.46 12.02 -9.85
CA THR A 45 -3.93 12.82 -8.73
C THR A 45 -3.03 11.99 -7.83
N LEU A 46 -3.46 10.78 -7.46
CA LEU A 46 -2.66 9.86 -6.63
C LEU A 46 -1.30 9.57 -7.29
N GLU A 47 -1.30 9.30 -8.60
CA GLU A 47 -0.10 9.02 -9.39
C GLU A 47 0.85 10.22 -9.46
N LYS A 48 0.32 11.41 -9.76
CA LYS A 48 1.09 12.67 -9.80
C LYS A 48 1.74 12.98 -8.45
N ASP A 49 0.97 12.88 -7.37
CA ASP A 49 1.43 13.20 -6.02
C ASP A 49 2.52 12.22 -5.53
N GLY A 50 2.43 10.95 -5.94
CA GLY A 50 3.33 9.88 -5.50
C GLY A 50 4.60 9.70 -6.35
N PHE A 51 4.54 10.01 -7.65
CA PHE A 51 5.61 9.65 -8.58
C PHE A 51 6.11 10.80 -9.46
N GLU A 52 5.37 11.91 -9.59
CA GLU A 52 5.79 13.07 -10.39
C GLU A 52 6.23 14.26 -9.52
N SER A 53 5.82 14.27 -8.24
CA SER A 53 6.22 15.31 -7.29
C SER A 53 7.65 15.10 -6.77
N THR A 54 8.39 16.19 -6.54
CA THR A 54 9.74 16.17 -5.97
C THR A 54 9.83 17.11 -4.76
N PRO A 55 9.93 16.58 -3.52
CA PRO A 55 9.88 15.15 -3.16
C PRO A 55 8.46 14.56 -3.36
N PRO A 56 8.34 13.22 -3.47
CA PRO A 56 7.04 12.54 -3.46
C PRO A 56 6.22 12.91 -2.22
N MET A 57 4.94 13.23 -2.41
CA MET A 57 4.04 13.55 -1.29
C MET A 57 3.70 12.32 -0.45
N TRP A 58 3.80 11.13 -1.05
CA TRP A 58 3.62 9.86 -0.38
C TRP A 58 4.52 8.77 -0.99
N LYS A 59 4.77 7.72 -0.22
CA LYS A 59 5.43 6.48 -0.64
C LYS A 59 4.56 5.32 -0.16
N ALA A 60 4.69 4.15 -0.77
CA ALA A 60 3.98 2.97 -0.29
C ALA A 60 4.79 1.68 -0.45
N PHE A 61 4.50 0.72 0.41
CA PHE A 61 4.75 -0.70 0.15
C PHE A 61 3.44 -1.37 -0.26
N VAL A 62 3.53 -2.32 -1.18
CA VAL A 62 2.39 -3.11 -1.66
C VAL A 62 2.63 -4.59 -1.39
N ALA A 63 1.53 -5.32 -1.18
CA ALA A 63 1.50 -6.77 -1.10
C ALA A 63 0.98 -7.32 -2.42
N GLU A 64 1.85 -7.99 -3.18
CA GLU A 64 1.57 -8.53 -4.51
C GLU A 64 1.55 -10.06 -4.47
N VAL A 65 0.62 -10.68 -5.19
CA VAL A 65 0.54 -12.15 -5.32
C VAL A 65 1.56 -12.64 -6.36
N LYS A 66 2.35 -13.67 -6.03
CA LYS A 66 3.49 -14.17 -6.82
C LYS A 66 3.10 -14.82 -8.15
N GLU A 67 2.02 -15.61 -8.24
CA GLU A 67 1.72 -16.35 -9.48
C GLU A 67 0.32 -17.01 -9.55
N GLN A 68 -0.13 -17.22 -10.80
CA GLN A 68 -1.33 -17.87 -11.39
C GLN A 68 -2.59 -17.06 -11.69
N ASP A 69 -2.85 -15.94 -11.02
CA ASP A 69 -3.79 -14.95 -11.54
C ASP A 69 -2.99 -13.84 -12.22
N GLU A 70 -2.34 -14.20 -13.33
CA GLU A 70 -2.41 -13.27 -14.44
C GLU A 70 -3.91 -13.05 -14.65
N THR A 71 -4.43 -11.93 -14.14
CA THR A 71 -5.56 -11.31 -14.82
C THR A 71 -5.23 -11.42 -16.31
N LYS A 72 -6.15 -11.90 -17.15
CA LYS A 72 -5.89 -12.27 -18.55
C LYS A 72 -5.18 -11.20 -19.41
N ASP A 73 -4.94 -10.02 -18.82
CA ASP A 73 -4.32 -8.82 -19.34
C ASP A 73 -2.92 -8.51 -18.76
N GLY A 74 -2.31 -9.39 -17.95
CA GLY A 74 -0.98 -9.19 -17.36
C GLY A 74 -0.91 -8.11 -16.25
N LYS A 75 -2.05 -7.73 -15.66
CA LYS A 75 -2.05 -6.77 -14.54
C LYS A 75 -1.63 -7.46 -13.24
N ARG A 76 -0.76 -6.78 -12.50
CA ARG A 76 -0.33 -7.14 -11.15
C ARG A 76 -1.52 -7.09 -10.20
N HIS A 77 -1.76 -8.15 -9.45
CA HIS A 77 -2.81 -8.19 -8.45
C HIS A 77 -2.25 -7.83 -7.07
N LEU A 78 -2.69 -6.69 -6.54
CA LEU A 78 -2.30 -6.22 -5.21
C LEU A 78 -3.40 -6.52 -4.21
N VAL A 79 -3.03 -7.08 -3.06
CA VAL A 79 -3.97 -7.51 -2.02
C VAL A 79 -3.86 -6.67 -0.75
N GLY A 80 -2.97 -5.68 -0.76
CA GLY A 80 -2.78 -4.77 0.36
C GLY A 80 -1.72 -3.73 0.08
N TYR A 81 -1.75 -2.66 0.86
CA TYR A 81 -0.78 -1.58 0.79
C TYR A 81 -0.57 -0.93 2.16
N ALA A 82 0.58 -0.27 2.32
CA ALA A 82 0.89 0.62 3.43
C ALA A 82 1.42 1.93 2.86
N LEU A 83 0.63 3.00 2.97
CA LEU A 83 0.95 4.34 2.47
C LEU A 83 1.51 5.19 3.61
N TYR A 84 2.64 5.85 3.37
CA TYR A 84 3.34 6.64 4.37
C TYR A 84 4.03 7.86 3.74
N PHE A 85 4.39 8.83 4.57
CA PHE A 85 5.17 9.99 4.15
C PHE A 85 6.16 10.43 5.24
N GLU A 86 7.17 11.19 4.84
CA GLU A 86 8.16 11.77 5.74
C GLU A 86 7.60 13.04 6.41
N PHE A 87 7.86 13.20 7.70
CA PHE A 87 7.54 14.42 8.43
C PHE A 87 8.64 14.70 9.47
N TYR A 88 8.62 15.92 10.03
CA TYR A 88 9.55 16.30 11.09
C TYR A 88 8.81 16.41 12.43
N SER A 89 9.30 15.69 13.43
CA SER A 89 8.85 15.76 14.81
C SER A 89 9.75 16.70 15.60
N LEU A 90 9.18 17.65 16.34
CA LEU A 90 9.94 18.51 17.25
C LEU A 90 10.64 17.72 18.37
N ILE A 91 10.21 16.49 18.64
CA ILE A 91 10.76 15.64 19.70
C ILE A 91 11.78 14.63 19.14
N ARG A 92 11.56 14.12 17.92
CA ARG A 92 12.33 12.98 17.37
C ARG A 92 13.12 13.30 16.10
N GLY A 93 13.00 14.51 15.56
CA GLY A 93 13.58 14.86 14.26
C GLY A 93 12.83 14.19 13.10
N ARG A 94 13.56 13.73 12.09
CA ARG A 94 12.98 13.07 10.92
C ARG A 94 12.22 11.79 11.31
N ALA A 95 11.00 11.65 10.85
CA ALA A 95 10.13 10.51 11.14
C ALA A 95 9.26 10.13 9.92
N LEU A 96 8.64 8.95 9.98
CA LEU A 96 7.63 8.52 9.00
C LEU A 96 6.26 8.47 9.64
N TRP A 97 5.26 9.01 8.94
CA TRP A 97 3.86 8.89 9.29
C TRP A 97 3.23 7.79 8.42
N LEU A 98 2.81 6.69 9.04
CA LEU A 98 1.97 5.69 8.37
C LEU A 98 0.55 6.23 8.27
N ARG A 99 0.12 6.55 7.05
CA ARG A 99 -1.18 7.17 6.80
C ARG A 99 -2.29 6.13 6.77
N ASP A 100 -2.18 5.18 5.86
CA ASP A 100 -3.19 4.13 5.66
C ASP A 100 -2.51 2.76 5.54
N LEU A 101 -3.17 1.73 6.07
CA LEU A 101 -2.78 0.33 5.95
C LEU A 101 -4.03 -0.47 5.65
N TYR A 102 -4.03 -1.18 4.52
CA TYR A 102 -5.14 -2.04 4.15
C TYR A 102 -4.64 -3.38 3.63
N VAL A 103 -5.38 -4.43 3.96
CA VAL A 103 -5.24 -5.78 3.42
C VAL A 103 -6.65 -6.29 3.13
N GLU A 104 -6.85 -6.80 1.93
CA GLU A 104 -8.09 -7.47 1.51
C GLU A 104 -8.46 -8.57 2.51
N GLU A 105 -9.75 -8.76 2.74
CA GLU A 105 -10.25 -9.58 3.84
C GLU A 105 -9.74 -11.02 3.81
N ILE A 106 -9.71 -11.64 2.63
CA ILE A 106 -9.26 -13.03 2.43
C ILE A 106 -7.77 -13.23 2.76
N TRP A 107 -6.98 -12.15 2.77
CA TRP A 107 -5.54 -12.15 3.06
C TRP A 107 -5.21 -11.72 4.50
N ARG A 108 -6.23 -11.38 5.31
CA ARG A 108 -6.06 -11.05 6.74
C ARG A 108 -5.74 -12.29 7.56
N GLN A 109 -5.18 -12.11 8.75
CA GLN A 109 -4.67 -13.19 9.62
C GLN A 109 -3.53 -14.04 9.01
N HIS A 110 -3.06 -13.73 7.80
CA HIS A 110 -1.89 -14.33 7.16
C HIS A 110 -0.60 -13.50 7.31
N LYS A 111 -0.54 -12.62 8.31
CA LYS A 111 0.61 -11.72 8.61
C LYS A 111 0.99 -10.74 7.49
N VAL A 112 0.20 -10.60 6.42
CA VAL A 112 0.47 -9.65 5.31
C VAL A 112 0.61 -8.21 5.82
N GLY A 113 -0.34 -7.74 6.64
CA GLY A 113 -0.27 -6.40 7.24
C GLY A 113 0.95 -6.20 8.13
N GLN A 114 1.37 -7.24 8.86
CA GLN A 114 2.59 -7.19 9.67
C GLN A 114 3.84 -7.04 8.78
N SER A 115 3.90 -7.76 7.66
CA SER A 115 5.00 -7.66 6.70
C SER A 115 5.07 -6.29 6.02
N LEU A 116 3.91 -5.68 5.71
CA LEU A 116 3.82 -4.29 5.21
C LEU A 116 4.38 -3.29 6.23
N ILE A 117 3.90 -3.31 7.48
CA ILE A 117 4.40 -2.41 8.55
C ILE A 117 5.90 -2.60 8.76
N ARG A 118 6.39 -3.84 8.83
CA ARG A 118 7.84 -4.11 8.98
C ARG A 118 8.66 -3.49 7.86
N SER A 119 8.13 -3.45 6.64
CA SER A 119 8.81 -2.84 5.50
C SER A 119 8.87 -1.32 5.63
N VAL A 120 7.80 -0.68 6.11
CA VAL A 120 7.79 0.77 6.43
C VAL A 120 8.79 1.10 7.55
N VAL A 121 8.82 0.32 8.63
CA VAL A 121 9.75 0.54 9.76
C VAL A 121 11.21 0.39 9.34
N LYS A 122 11.52 -0.48 8.38
CA LYS A 122 12.89 -0.60 7.84
C LYS A 122 13.33 0.64 7.04
N MET A 123 12.40 1.51 6.62
CA MET A 123 12.75 2.78 5.98
C MET A 123 13.15 3.85 6.99
N THR A 124 12.78 3.70 8.27
CA THR A 124 13.15 4.62 9.36
C THR A 124 14.50 4.33 10.02
N CYS A 125 15.50 3.85 9.29
CA CYS A 125 16.85 3.71 9.85
C CYS A 125 17.44 5.09 10.18
N LEU A 126 17.17 5.55 11.41
CA LEU A 126 18.05 6.40 12.22
C LEU A 126 18.89 5.47 13.12
#